data_AF-A0A8I5KXP9-F1
#
_entry.id   AF-A0A8I5KXP9-F1
#
_cell.length_a   1.000
_cell.length_b   1.000
_cell.length_c   1.000
_cell.angle_alpha   90.00
_cell.angle_beta   90.00
_cell.angle_gamma   90.00
#
_symmetry.space_group_name_H-M   'P 1'
#
loop_
_entity.id
_entity.type
_entity.pdbx_description
1 polymer ?
#
loop_
_entity_poly.entity_id
_entity_poly.type
_entity_poly.pdbx_seq_one_letter_code
_entity_poly.pdbx_strand_id
1 'polypeptide(L)'
;MAAPILKDVVAYVEVWSSNGTENYSKTFTTQLVDMGAKVSKTFNKQVTHVIFKDGYQSTWDKAQKRGVKLVSVLWVEKCRTAGAHIDESLFPAANMNEHLSSLIKKKMMMYLFSYLNLMVH
;
A
#
# COMPACT_ATOMS: atom_id res chain seq x y z
N MET A 1 -19.63 -11.12 -20.84
CA MET A 1 -19.15 -10.60 -19.55
C MET A 1 -17.63 -10.69 -19.54
N ALA A 2 -16.92 -9.65 -19.12
CA ALA A 2 -15.46 -9.69 -19.02
C ALA A 2 -15.03 -10.75 -17.97
N ALA A 3 -13.89 -11.41 -18.20
CA ALA A 3 -13.39 -12.40 -17.25
C ALA A 3 -13.07 -11.74 -15.88
N PRO A 4 -13.32 -12.41 -14.75
CA PRO A 4 -13.02 -11.87 -13.43
C PRO A 4 -11.51 -11.99 -13.17
N ILE A 5 -10.75 -11.02 -13.67
CA ILE A 5 -9.28 -11.02 -13.63
C ILE A 5 -8.71 -10.89 -12.22
N LEU A 6 -9.48 -10.38 -11.25
CA LEU A 6 -9.09 -10.24 -9.84
C LEU A 6 -9.89 -11.17 -8.89
N LYS A 7 -10.40 -12.30 -9.38
CA LYS A 7 -11.29 -13.22 -8.63
C LYS A 7 -10.79 -13.67 -7.25
N ASP A 8 -9.47 -13.76 -7.06
CA ASP A 8 -8.84 -14.23 -5.82
C ASP A 8 -8.41 -13.07 -4.91
N VAL A 9 -8.66 -11.83 -5.31
CA VAL A 9 -8.32 -10.62 -4.56
C VAL A 9 -9.42 -10.31 -3.54
N VAL A 10 -9.00 -10.20 -2.28
CA VAL A 10 -9.77 -9.57 -1.20
C VAL A 10 -9.06 -8.26 -0.82
N ALA A 11 -9.61 -7.13 -1.26
CA ALA A 11 -9.01 -5.82 -1.12
C ALA A 11 -9.56 -5.04 0.08
N TYR A 12 -8.70 -4.24 0.70
CA TYR A 12 -9.05 -3.08 1.50
C TYR A 12 -8.55 -1.82 0.79
N VAL A 13 -9.33 -0.74 0.78
CA VAL A 13 -9.03 0.44 -0.03
C VAL A 13 -8.96 1.68 0.85
N GLU A 14 -7.80 2.31 0.86
CA GLU A 14 -7.54 3.53 1.62
C GLU A 14 -6.79 4.53 0.72
N VAL A 15 -7.58 5.30 -0.02
CA VAL A 15 -7.08 6.25 -1.02
C VAL A 15 -7.63 7.62 -0.68
N TRP A 16 -6.72 8.53 -0.33
CA TRP A 16 -7.03 9.90 0.06
C TRP A 16 -6.31 10.92 -0.83
N SER A 17 -6.81 12.15 -0.81
CA SER A 17 -6.04 13.32 -1.22
C SER A 17 -4.82 13.49 -0.32
N SER A 18 -3.75 14.11 -0.83
CA SER A 18 -2.51 14.24 -0.06
C SER A 18 -2.63 15.18 1.15
N ASN A 19 -3.67 16.02 1.20
CA ASN A 19 -4.04 16.83 2.36
C ASN A 19 -5.02 16.10 3.31
N GLY A 20 -5.42 14.86 3.00
CA GLY A 20 -6.27 14.02 3.85
C GLY A 20 -7.75 14.44 3.95
N THR A 21 -8.22 15.37 3.12
CA THR A 21 -9.60 15.89 3.20
C THR A 21 -10.60 15.11 2.37
N GLU A 22 -10.16 14.49 1.28
CA GLU A 22 -11.03 13.82 0.31
C GLU A 22 -10.72 12.33 0.27
N ASN A 23 -11.77 11.52 0.41
CA ASN A 23 -11.67 10.07 0.33
C ASN A 23 -12.14 9.60 -1.05
N TYR A 24 -11.23 8.96 -1.79
CA TYR A 24 -11.46 8.42 -3.13
C TYR A 24 -11.63 6.89 -3.15
N SER A 25 -11.65 6.23 -1.99
CA SER A 25 -11.71 4.77 -1.87
C SER A 25 -12.92 4.16 -2.60
N LYS A 26 -14.04 4.88 -2.68
CA LYS A 26 -15.25 4.40 -3.36
C LYS A 26 -15.01 4.14 -4.85
N THR A 27 -14.32 5.05 -5.54
CA THR A 27 -14.02 4.92 -6.98
C THR A 27 -13.20 3.66 -7.26
N PHE A 28 -12.15 3.43 -6.47
CA PHE A 28 -11.30 2.25 -6.62
C PHE A 28 -11.99 0.96 -6.17
N THR A 29 -12.89 1.05 -5.18
CA THR A 29 -13.76 -0.07 -4.78
C THR A 29 -14.60 -0.55 -5.95
N THR A 30 -15.26 0.36 -6.67
CA THR A 30 -16.08 0.00 -7.84
C THR A 30 -15.24 -0.67 -8.92
N GLN A 31 -14.08 -0.10 -9.28
CA GLN A 31 -13.19 -0.68 -10.30
C GLN A 31 -12.71 -2.08 -9.92
N LEU A 32 -12.37 -2.32 -8.66
CA LEU A 32 -11.96 -3.64 -8.16
C LEU A 32 -13.09 -4.66 -8.26
N VAL A 33 -14.31 -4.27 -7.88
CA VAL A 33 -15.50 -5.13 -7.98
C VAL A 33 -15.82 -5.45 -9.44
N ASP A 34 -15.74 -4.47 -10.34
CA ASP A 34 -15.99 -4.65 -11.77
C ASP A 34 -14.99 -5.65 -12.40
N MET A 35 -13.78 -5.75 -11.84
CA MET A 35 -12.75 -6.71 -12.23
C MET A 35 -12.85 -8.07 -11.50
N GLY A 36 -13.85 -8.26 -10.64
CA GLY A 36 -14.13 -9.52 -9.94
C GLY A 36 -13.50 -9.67 -8.56
N ALA A 37 -12.89 -8.63 -8.00
CA ALA A 37 -12.36 -8.67 -6.63
C ALA A 37 -13.47 -8.55 -5.58
N LYS A 38 -13.22 -9.08 -4.39
CA LYS A 38 -14.00 -8.79 -3.17
C LYS A 38 -13.38 -7.57 -2.48
N VAL A 39 -14.20 -6.61 -2.06
CA VAL A 39 -13.72 -5.45 -1.29
C VAL A 39 -14.30 -5.49 0.12
N SER A 40 -13.42 -5.48 1.12
CA SER A 40 -13.79 -5.43 2.52
C SER A 40 -13.87 -4.00 3.04
N LYS A 41 -14.91 -3.71 3.83
CA LYS A 41 -15.05 -2.42 4.53
C LYS A 41 -14.03 -2.23 5.65
N THR A 42 -13.44 -3.31 6.16
CA THR A 42 -12.48 -3.28 7.26
C THR A 42 -11.23 -4.05 6.90
N PHE A 43 -10.08 -3.62 7.44
CA PHE A 43 -8.83 -4.34 7.23
C PHE A 43 -8.73 -5.59 8.14
N ASN A 44 -9.52 -6.61 7.81
CA ASN A 44 -9.60 -7.89 8.53
C ASN A 44 -8.58 -8.94 8.03
N LYS A 45 -8.59 -10.14 8.64
CA LYS A 45 -7.63 -11.22 8.36
C LYS A 45 -7.69 -11.81 6.93
N GLN A 46 -8.82 -11.69 6.24
CA GLN A 46 -9.00 -12.19 4.88
C GLN A 46 -8.43 -11.28 3.81
N VAL A 47 -8.13 -10.02 4.14
CA VAL A 47 -7.57 -9.05 3.20
C VAL A 47 -6.20 -9.52 2.71
N THR A 48 -6.06 -9.57 1.38
CA THR A 48 -4.86 -9.98 0.62
C THR A 48 -4.16 -8.79 -0.01
N HIS A 49 -4.89 -7.70 -0.28
CA HIS A 49 -4.40 -6.49 -0.93
C HIS A 49 -4.87 -5.25 -0.19
N VAL A 50 -3.99 -4.27 -0.06
CA VAL A 50 -4.34 -2.91 0.35
C VAL A 50 -3.99 -1.99 -0.81
N ILE A 51 -5.02 -1.32 -1.35
CA ILE A 51 -4.84 -0.24 -2.33
C ILE A 51 -4.67 1.04 -1.50
N PHE A 52 -3.48 1.61 -1.56
CA PHE A 52 -3.07 2.69 -0.66
C PHE A 52 -2.61 3.93 -1.42
N LYS A 53 -3.08 5.10 -0.98
CA LYS A 53 -2.53 6.41 -1.31
C LYS A 53 -2.86 7.38 -0.19
N ASP A 54 -1.83 7.94 0.45
CA ASP A 54 -1.97 8.98 1.49
C ASP A 54 -2.96 8.60 2.61
N GLY A 55 -3.08 7.30 2.90
CA GLY A 55 -3.92 6.79 3.98
C GLY A 55 -3.26 6.89 5.36
N TYR A 56 -3.88 6.25 6.35
CA TYR A 56 -3.38 6.17 7.70
C TYR A 56 -2.10 5.33 7.79
N GLN A 57 -1.12 5.85 8.55
CA GLN A 57 0.12 5.12 8.86
C GLN A 57 -0.16 3.76 9.53
N SER A 58 -1.21 3.67 10.36
CA SER A 58 -1.60 2.41 11.01
C SER A 58 -2.04 1.33 10.01
N THR A 59 -2.70 1.70 8.91
CA THR A 59 -3.04 0.79 7.82
C THR A 59 -1.77 0.32 7.12
N TRP A 60 -0.86 1.23 6.83
CA TRP A 60 0.44 0.91 6.23
C TRP A 60 1.25 -0.09 7.07
N ASP A 61 1.48 0.24 8.34
CA ASP A 61 2.26 -0.60 9.27
C ASP A 61 1.63 -1.98 9.44
N LYS A 62 0.30 -2.03 9.54
CA LYS A 62 -0.45 -3.28 9.66
C LYS A 62 -0.31 -4.14 8.40
N ALA A 63 -0.33 -3.54 7.21
CA ALA A 63 -0.18 -4.28 5.96
C ALA A 63 1.24 -4.84 5.82
N GLN A 64 2.27 -4.03 6.11
CA GLN A 64 3.66 -4.49 6.14
C GLN A 64 3.86 -5.64 7.14
N LYS A 65 3.41 -5.48 8.38
CA LYS A 65 3.52 -6.51 9.42
C LYS A 65 2.86 -7.84 9.04
N ARG A 66 1.77 -7.79 8.27
CA ARG A 66 1.03 -8.97 7.83
C ARG A 66 1.52 -9.55 6.50
N GLY A 67 2.46 -8.91 5.81
CA GLY A 67 2.88 -9.33 4.47
C GLY A 67 1.77 -9.22 3.43
N VAL A 68 0.80 -8.33 3.65
CA VAL A 68 -0.30 -8.09 2.70
C VAL A 68 0.24 -7.24 1.55
N LYS A 69 -0.20 -7.50 0.33
CA LYS A 69 0.25 -6.77 -0.86
C LYS A 69 -0.17 -5.30 -0.74
N LEU A 70 0.81 -4.39 -0.60
CA LEU A 70 0.60 -2.94 -0.59
C LEU A 70 0.84 -2.39 -2.00
N VAL A 71 -0.24 -2.00 -2.67
CA VAL A 71 -0.20 -1.55 -4.07
C VAL A 71 -0.77 -0.14 -4.24
N SER A 72 -0.24 0.57 -5.23
CA SER A 72 -0.72 1.90 -5.59
C SER A 72 -2.02 1.84 -6.40
N VAL A 73 -2.67 2.99 -6.56
CA VAL A 73 -3.81 3.16 -7.48
C VAL A 73 -3.47 2.82 -8.94
N LEU A 74 -2.20 2.90 -9.33
CA LEU A 74 -1.75 2.55 -10.69
C LEU A 74 -1.88 1.05 -10.96
N TRP A 75 -1.74 0.21 -9.94
CA TRP A 75 -1.94 -1.24 -10.10
C TRP A 75 -3.37 -1.55 -10.57
N VAL A 76 -4.37 -0.90 -9.96
CA VAL A 76 -5.78 -1.03 -10.33
C VAL A 76 -6.00 -0.64 -11.79
N GLU A 77 -5.44 0.51 -12.20
CA GLU A 77 -5.55 1.00 -13.57
C GLU A 77 -4.89 0.06 -14.58
N LYS A 78 -3.74 -0.53 -14.23
CA LYS A 78 -3.02 -1.45 -15.10
C LYS A 78 -3.72 -2.81 -15.23
N CYS A 79 -4.30 -3.33 -14.15
CA CYS A 79 -5.15 -4.52 -14.23
C CYS A 79 -6.35 -4.27 -15.16
N ARG A 80 -7.01 -3.12 -15.03
CA ARG A 80 -8.16 -2.73 -15.85
C ARG A 80 -7.81 -2.61 -17.32
N THR A 81 -6.75 -1.88 -17.64
CA THR A 81 -6.35 -1.60 -19.03
C THR A 81 -5.75 -2.80 -19.75
N ALA A 82 -4.99 -3.64 -19.04
CA ALA A 82 -4.46 -4.88 -19.59
C ALA A 82 -5.49 -6.01 -19.66
N GLY A 83 -6.58 -5.91 -18.89
CA GLY A 83 -7.53 -7.01 -18.75
C GLY A 83 -6.88 -8.25 -18.12
N ALA A 84 -5.97 -8.07 -17.16
CA ALA A 84 -5.20 -9.14 -16.53
C ALA A 84 -4.83 -8.82 -15.08
N HIS A 85 -4.53 -9.84 -14.28
CA HIS A 85 -3.92 -9.66 -12.96
C HIS A 85 -2.44 -9.30 -13.14
N ILE A 86 -2.09 -8.04 -12.92
CA ILE A 86 -0.72 -7.54 -13.03
C ILE A 86 0.06 -7.83 -11.74
N ASP A 87 1.34 -8.18 -11.85
CA ASP A 87 2.22 -8.38 -10.71
C ASP A 87 2.24 -7.13 -9.80
N GLU A 88 1.93 -7.33 -8.51
CA GLU A 88 1.84 -6.25 -7.53
C GLU A 88 3.19 -5.54 -7.32
N SER A 89 4.30 -6.25 -7.50
CA SER A 89 5.66 -5.72 -7.29
C SER A 89 6.04 -4.62 -8.26
N LEU A 90 5.36 -4.55 -9.41
CA LEU A 90 5.56 -3.51 -10.43
C LEU A 90 4.93 -2.17 -10.04
N PHE A 91 3.96 -2.18 -9.10
CA PHE A 91 3.19 -1.00 -8.73
C PHE A 91 3.04 -0.87 -7.20
N PRO A 92 4.14 -0.86 -6.44
CA PRO A 92 4.10 -0.76 -4.99
C PRO A 92 3.45 0.55 -4.54
N ALA A 93 2.75 0.51 -3.41
CA ALA A 93 2.28 1.74 -2.78
C ALA A 93 3.47 2.59 -2.28
N ALA A 94 3.28 3.90 -2.24
CA ALA A 94 4.23 4.83 -1.62
C ALA A 94 3.63 5.43 -0.35
N ASN A 95 4.50 5.68 0.64
CA ASN A 95 4.15 6.41 1.86
C ASN A 95 5.30 7.37 2.20
N MET A 96 5.04 8.67 2.13
CA MET A 96 6.06 9.70 2.38
C MET A 96 6.52 9.70 3.85
N ASN A 97 5.64 9.36 4.79
CA ASN A 97 5.98 9.30 6.21
C ASN A 97 6.99 8.19 6.50
N GLU A 98 6.87 7.04 5.83
CA GLU A 98 7.88 5.98 5.90
C GLU A 98 9.21 6.40 5.31
N HIS A 99 9.18 7.12 4.19
CA HIS A 99 10.42 7.61 3.59
C HIS A 99 11.15 8.53 4.58
N LEU A 100 10.44 9.48 5.19
CA LEU A 100 11.01 10.36 6.21
C LEU A 100 11.48 9.60 7.46
N SER A 101 10.68 8.65 7.96
CA SER A 101 11.04 7.85 9.13
C SER A 101 12.30 7.01 8.87
N SER A 102 12.44 6.45 7.67
CA SER A 102 13.61 5.69 7.25
C SER A 102 14.87 6.56 7.16
N LEU A 103 14.74 7.80 6.69
CA LEU A 103 15.85 8.76 6.62
C LEU A 103 16.33 9.16 8.03
N ILE A 104 15.40 9.43 8.94
CA ILE A 104 15.71 9.74 10.35
C ILE A 104 16.42 8.56 11.02
N LYS A 105 15.91 7.33 10.86
CA LYS A 105 16.52 6.11 11.41
C LYS A 105 17.94 5.89 10.87
N LYS A 106 18.16 6.07 9.57
CA LYS A 106 19.49 5.98 8.95
C LYS A 106 20.45 7.00 9.53
N LYS A 107 20.03 8.27 9.63
CA LYS A 107 20.84 9.34 10.20
C LYS A 107 21.21 9.05 11.66
N MET A 108 20.24 8.58 12.46
CA MET A 108 20.48 8.20 13.86
C MET A 108 21.47 7.03 13.99
N MET A 109 21.34 6.01 13.13
CA MET A 109 22.30 4.90 13.09
C MET A 109 23.71 5.34 12.71
N MET A 110 23.85 6.27 11.75
CA MET A 110 25.16 6.84 11.40
C MET A 110 25.81 7.54 12.60
N TYR A 111 25.05 8.33 13.37
CA TYR A 111 25.58 8.97 14.58
C TYR A 111 26.01 7.93 15.62
N LEU A 112 25.17 6.94 15.93
CA LEU A 112 25.52 5.87 16.88
C LEU A 112 26.79 5.13 16.48
N PHE A 113 26.96 4.82 15.20
CA PHE A 113 28.17 4.20 14.67
C PHE A 113 29.40 5.10 14.84
N SER A 114 29.26 6.41 14.57
CA SER A 114 30.35 7.38 14.80
C SER A 114 30.74 7.51 16.27
N TYR A 115 29.76 7.58 17.18
CA TYR A 115 30.01 7.65 18.62
C TYR A 115 30.70 6.38 19.14
N LEU A 116 30.27 5.21 18.68
CA LEU A 116 30.89 3.94 19.06
C LEU A 116 32.35 3.88 18.60
N ASN A 117 32.67 4.34 17.38
CA ASN A 117 34.06 4.39 16.90
C ASN A 117 34.94 5.35 17.71
N LEU A 118 34.38 6.47 18.18
CA LEU A 118 35.08 7.44 19.02
C LEU A 118 35.34 6.91 20.44
N MET A 119 34.48 6.05 20.99
CA MET A 119 34.66 5.45 22.32
C MET A 119 35.70 4.31 22.35
N VAL A 120 36.12 3.82 21.18
CA VAL A 120 37.05 2.68 21.04
C VAL A 120 38.50 3.15 20.76
N HIS A 121 38.73 4.47 20.67
CA HIS A 121 40.06 5.10 20.52
C HIS A 121 40.29 6.11 21.64
#